data_AF-A0A3G8JLW7-F1
#
_entry.id   AF-A0A3G8JLW7-F1
#
_cell.length_a   1.000
_cell.length_b   1.000
_cell.length_c   1.000
_cell.angle_alpha   90.00
_cell.angle_beta   90.00
_cell.angle_gamma   90.00
#
_symmetry.space_group_name_H-M   'P 1'
#
loop_
_entity.id
_entity.type
_entity.pdbx_description
1 polymer ?
#
loop_
_entity_poly.entity_id
_entity_poly.type
_entity_poly.pdbx_seq_one_letter_code
_entity_poly.pdbx_strand_id
1 'polypeptide(L)'
;MTSAATPKGLRRRSRLIEAAGALLLEGGFDAVRHRAVAERAQLPLASTTYYFGSLEDLMAEAAAYVCRNDEDCIAARRDALPRRRRGGQATADALAEVFVGPDTTIQTLAARYETIALAARYPRLHDVVVDRRVLLSEMHSDVLQKSFRVADPVHVGQLIAVEDGAVVGALGLRQVSPYVAARDALHEVIDVLAPRE
;
A
#
# COMPACT_ATOMS: atom_id res chain seq x y z
N MET A 1 -27.03 16.29 -11.48
CA MET A 1 -26.39 17.59 -11.79
C MET A 1 -25.08 17.67 -11.02
N THR A 2 -23.97 17.34 -11.67
CA THR A 2 -22.62 17.41 -11.12
C THR A 2 -22.22 18.87 -11.02
N SER A 3 -22.40 19.48 -9.84
CA SER A 3 -21.87 20.81 -9.55
C SER A 3 -20.36 20.77 -9.78
N ALA A 4 -19.85 21.62 -10.68
CA ALA A 4 -18.41 21.82 -10.84
C ALA A 4 -17.82 22.15 -9.46
N ALA A 5 -17.02 21.22 -8.92
CA ALA A 5 -16.54 21.32 -7.55
C ALA A 5 -15.68 22.57 -7.41
N THR A 6 -16.14 23.53 -6.60
CA THR A 6 -15.36 24.75 -6.34
C THR A 6 -14.01 24.39 -5.69
N PRO A 7 -12.93 25.16 -5.91
CA PRO A 7 -11.64 24.91 -5.26
C PRO A 7 -11.73 24.82 -3.73
N LYS A 8 -12.66 25.57 -3.13
CA LYS A 8 -12.94 25.53 -1.68
C LYS A 8 -13.60 24.20 -1.27
N GLY A 9 -14.51 23.68 -2.09
CA GLY A 9 -15.16 22.40 -1.85
C GLY A 9 -14.18 21.23 -1.96
N LEU A 10 -13.31 21.25 -2.97
CA LEU A 10 -12.25 20.25 -3.14
C LEU A 10 -11.31 20.20 -1.93
N ARG A 11 -10.83 21.36 -1.46
CA ARG A 11 -9.99 21.43 -0.24
C ARG A 11 -10.67 20.86 1.01
N ARG A 12 -11.97 21.06 1.18
CA ARG A 12 -12.72 20.49 2.31
C ARG A 12 -12.85 18.98 2.19
N ARG A 13 -13.15 18.47 0.99
CA ARG A 13 -13.20 17.03 0.71
C ARG A 13 -11.83 16.38 1.00
N SER A 14 -10.73 16.96 0.50
CA SER A 14 -9.37 16.46 0.75
C SER A 14 -9.05 16.40 2.24
N ARG A 15 -9.35 17.46 3.01
CA ARG A 15 -9.15 17.44 4.47
C ARG A 15 -9.92 16.33 5.19
N LEU A 16 -11.13 16.00 4.73
CA LEU A 16 -11.90 14.88 5.30
C LEU A 16 -11.25 13.53 4.96
N ILE A 17 -10.71 13.36 3.76
CA ILE A 17 -10.02 12.14 3.33
C ILE A 17 -8.70 11.97 4.09
N GLU A 18 -7.91 13.02 4.21
CA GLU A 18 -6.66 13.03 4.98
C GLU A 18 -6.93 12.69 6.46
N ALA A 19 -7.97 13.31 7.06
CA ALA A 19 -8.41 12.97 8.40
C ALA A 19 -8.86 11.51 8.52
N ALA A 20 -9.63 10.99 7.57
CA ALA A 20 -10.05 9.60 7.58
C ALA A 20 -8.87 8.63 7.40
N GLY A 21 -7.91 8.93 6.53
CA GLY A 21 -6.70 8.14 6.34
C GLY A 21 -5.83 8.07 7.60
N ALA A 22 -5.69 9.19 8.32
CA ALA A 22 -4.99 9.18 9.61
C ALA A 22 -5.78 8.40 10.70
N LEU A 23 -7.13 8.41 10.68
CA LEU A 23 -7.92 7.55 11.59
C LEU A 23 -7.65 6.08 11.27
N LEU A 24 -7.63 5.75 9.98
CA LEU A 24 -7.39 4.40 9.48
C LEU A 24 -6.03 3.86 9.92
N LEU A 25 -4.97 4.66 9.82
CA LEU A 25 -3.62 4.28 10.25
C LEU A 25 -3.50 4.13 11.77
N GLU A 26 -4.19 4.97 12.55
CA GLU A 26 -4.11 4.96 14.02
C GLU A 26 -4.94 3.85 14.67
N GLY A 27 -6.11 3.54 14.11
CA GLY A 27 -7.11 2.69 14.77
C GLY A 27 -7.86 1.72 13.85
N GLY A 28 -7.38 1.51 12.62
CA GLY A 28 -7.99 0.61 11.65
C GLY A 28 -9.32 1.10 11.10
N PHE A 29 -10.02 0.25 10.35
CA PHE A 29 -11.27 0.61 9.68
C PHE A 29 -12.37 1.05 10.66
N ASP A 30 -12.40 0.47 11.86
CA ASP A 30 -13.41 0.79 12.88
C ASP A 30 -13.29 2.23 13.41
N ALA A 31 -12.10 2.82 13.39
CA ALA A 31 -11.87 4.20 13.80
C ALA A 31 -12.46 5.22 12.81
N VAL A 32 -12.64 4.83 11.54
CA VAL A 32 -13.19 5.71 10.52
C VAL A 32 -14.70 5.81 10.68
N ARG A 33 -15.15 6.89 11.34
CA ARG A 33 -16.57 7.22 11.55
C ARG A 33 -16.83 8.67 11.14
N HIS A 34 -18.00 8.99 10.59
CA HIS A 34 -18.34 10.36 10.17
C HIS A 34 -18.04 11.42 11.23
N ARG A 35 -18.43 11.17 12.49
CA ARG A 35 -18.18 12.11 13.58
C ARG A 35 -16.69 12.28 13.90
N ALA A 36 -15.95 11.17 14.02
CA ALA A 36 -14.51 11.19 14.28
C ALA A 36 -13.75 11.91 13.16
N VAL A 37 -14.11 11.64 11.90
CA VAL A 37 -13.51 12.28 10.72
C VAL A 37 -13.80 13.78 10.70
N ALA A 38 -15.05 14.20 10.93
CA ALA A 38 -15.42 15.61 10.96
C ALA A 38 -14.67 16.38 12.06
N GLU A 39 -14.59 15.80 13.26
CA GLU A 39 -13.86 16.35 14.40
C GLU A 39 -12.36 16.50 14.10
N ARG A 40 -11.71 15.43 13.64
CA ARG A 40 -10.31 15.43 13.23
C ARG A 40 -10.02 16.45 12.13
N ALA A 41 -10.88 16.51 11.13
CA ALA A 41 -10.75 17.46 10.03
C ALA A 41 -11.08 18.90 10.44
N GLN A 42 -11.60 19.14 11.66
CA GLN A 42 -12.09 20.43 12.15
C GLN A 42 -13.15 21.03 11.21
N LEU A 43 -14.09 20.20 10.78
CA LEU A 43 -15.18 20.57 9.88
C LEU A 43 -16.54 20.20 10.51
N PRO A 44 -17.64 20.92 10.20
CA PRO A 44 -18.96 20.55 10.67
C PRO A 44 -19.33 19.12 10.26
N LEU A 45 -20.03 18.37 11.12
CA LEU A 45 -20.49 17.01 10.84
C LEU A 45 -21.26 16.90 9.51
N ALA A 46 -22.08 17.89 9.18
CA ALA A 46 -22.80 17.94 7.90
C ALA A 46 -21.88 17.91 6.67
N SER A 47 -20.60 18.24 6.81
CA SER A 47 -19.62 18.17 5.71
C SER A 47 -19.38 16.73 5.26
N THR A 48 -19.34 15.76 6.19
CA THR A 48 -19.09 14.36 5.79
C THR A 48 -20.25 13.79 5.00
N THR A 49 -21.49 14.06 5.41
CA THR A 49 -22.69 13.61 4.67
C THR A 49 -22.93 14.39 3.39
N TYR A 50 -22.36 15.59 3.25
CA TYR A 50 -22.38 16.35 2.00
C TYR A 50 -21.42 15.79 0.95
N TYR A 51 -20.20 15.38 1.35
CA TYR A 51 -19.17 14.91 0.41
C TYR A 51 -19.14 13.40 0.19
N PHE A 52 -19.68 12.61 1.12
CA PHE A 52 -19.65 11.14 1.06
C PHE A 52 -21.07 10.61 1.21
N GLY A 53 -21.50 9.79 0.24
CA GLY A 53 -22.85 9.24 0.20
C GLY A 53 -23.11 8.18 1.28
N SER A 54 -22.06 7.57 1.81
CA SER A 54 -22.14 6.62 2.91
C SER A 54 -20.83 6.56 3.72
N LEU A 55 -20.85 5.84 4.83
CA LEU A 55 -19.63 5.53 5.56
C LEU A 55 -18.67 4.66 4.74
N GLU A 56 -19.20 3.72 3.95
CA GLU A 56 -18.39 2.86 3.08
C GLU A 56 -17.66 3.66 1.99
N ASP A 57 -18.31 4.69 1.44
CA ASP A 57 -17.70 5.63 0.48
C ASP A 57 -16.50 6.35 1.12
N LEU A 58 -16.68 6.83 2.35
CA LEU A 58 -15.62 7.50 3.10
C LEU A 58 -14.47 6.55 3.45
N MET A 59 -14.78 5.32 3.87
CA MET A 59 -13.76 4.30 4.17
C MET A 59 -12.96 3.92 2.93
N ALA A 60 -13.61 3.73 1.77
CA ALA A 60 -12.93 3.40 0.53
C ALA A 60 -12.00 4.54 0.07
N GLU A 61 -12.45 5.79 0.16
CA GLU A 61 -11.62 6.97 -0.17
C GLU A 61 -10.44 7.12 0.79
N ALA A 62 -10.63 6.81 2.08
CA ALA A 62 -9.57 6.82 3.08
C ALA A 62 -8.53 5.72 2.81
N ALA A 63 -8.97 4.50 2.52
CA ALA A 63 -8.09 3.39 2.15
C ALA A 63 -7.30 3.70 0.88
N ALA A 64 -7.97 4.21 -0.16
CA ALA A 64 -7.31 4.64 -1.39
C ALA A 64 -6.28 5.74 -1.15
N TYR A 65 -6.55 6.68 -0.23
CA TYR A 65 -5.59 7.71 0.15
C TYR A 65 -4.35 7.12 0.86
N VAL A 66 -4.55 6.19 1.80
CA VAL A 66 -3.43 5.51 2.48
C VAL A 66 -2.61 4.68 1.49
N CYS A 67 -3.27 3.94 0.58
CA CYS A 67 -2.60 3.17 -0.47
C CYS A 67 -1.74 4.05 -1.37
N ARG A 68 -2.27 5.20 -1.84
CA ARG A 68 -1.52 6.15 -2.66
C ARG A 68 -0.28 6.70 -1.95
N ASN A 69 -0.42 7.11 -0.68
CA ASN A 69 0.72 7.60 0.08
C ASN A 69 1.82 6.53 0.22
N ASP A 70 1.42 5.28 0.46
CA ASP A 70 2.35 4.16 0.56
C ASP A 70 2.99 3.82 -0.81
N GLU A 71 2.21 3.88 -1.89
CA GLU A 71 2.70 3.75 -3.27
C GLU A 71 3.71 4.83 -3.62
N ASP A 72 3.48 6.09 -3.22
CA ASP A 72 4.43 7.19 -3.42
C ASP A 72 5.76 6.91 -2.69
N CYS A 73 5.70 6.36 -1.48
CA CYS A 73 6.89 5.94 -0.74
C CYS A 73 7.62 4.77 -1.41
N ILE A 74 6.90 3.79 -1.97
CA ILE A 74 7.48 2.67 -2.74
C ILE A 74 8.14 3.21 -4.01
N ALA A 75 7.45 4.08 -4.76
CA ALA A 75 7.95 4.70 -5.98
C ALA A 75 9.24 5.50 -5.71
N ALA A 76 9.28 6.30 -4.64
CA ALA A 76 10.47 7.05 -4.27
C ALA A 76 11.69 6.14 -4.03
N ARG A 77 11.50 5.02 -3.32
CA ARG A 77 12.58 4.04 -3.06
C ARG A 77 13.01 3.32 -4.35
N ARG A 78 12.03 2.95 -5.19
CA ARG A 78 12.25 2.35 -6.50
C ARG A 78 13.06 3.27 -7.41
N ASP A 79 12.78 4.56 -7.41
CA ASP A 79 13.49 5.55 -8.23
C ASP A 79 14.89 5.87 -7.70
N ALA A 80 15.09 5.81 -6.38
CA ALA A 80 16.41 5.92 -5.76
C ALA A 80 17.31 4.69 -6.01
N LEU A 81 16.74 3.56 -6.42
CA LEU A 81 17.49 2.32 -6.65
C LEU A 81 18.36 2.39 -7.92
N PRO A 82 19.70 2.28 -7.83
CA PRO A 82 20.56 2.34 -9.00
C PRO A 82 20.42 1.11 -9.89
N ARG A 83 20.59 1.28 -11.21
CA ARG A 83 20.67 0.17 -12.16
C ARG A 83 22.06 -0.47 -12.11
N ARG A 84 22.15 -1.74 -11.72
CA ARG A 84 23.40 -2.53 -11.67
C ARG A 84 23.10 -4.02 -11.59
N ARG A 85 24.04 -4.86 -12.03
CA ARG A 85 23.92 -6.32 -11.81
C ARG A 85 23.91 -6.63 -10.31
N ARG A 86 22.99 -7.50 -9.88
CA ARG A 86 22.86 -7.94 -8.48
C ARG A 86 22.87 -9.48 -8.39
N GLY A 87 23.45 -9.99 -7.30
CA GLY A 87 23.35 -11.40 -6.92
C GLY A 87 22.00 -11.74 -6.27
N GLY A 88 21.80 -12.98 -5.80
CA GLY A 88 20.56 -13.44 -5.14
C GLY A 88 20.16 -12.53 -3.98
N GLN A 89 20.99 -12.58 -2.92
CA GLN A 89 20.84 -11.74 -1.73
C GLN A 89 20.62 -10.26 -2.07
N ALA A 90 21.48 -9.66 -2.88
CA ALA A 90 21.39 -8.24 -3.20
C ALA A 90 20.11 -7.86 -3.97
N THR A 91 19.53 -8.78 -4.76
CA THR A 91 18.23 -8.55 -5.41
C THR A 91 17.10 -8.65 -4.39
N ALA A 92 17.13 -9.62 -3.48
CA ALA A 92 16.15 -9.75 -2.40
C ALA A 92 16.18 -8.53 -1.47
N ASP A 93 17.37 -8.04 -1.12
CA ASP A 93 17.56 -6.79 -0.37
C ASP A 93 16.90 -5.61 -1.09
N ALA A 94 17.10 -5.50 -2.41
CA ALA A 94 16.54 -4.41 -3.20
C ALA A 94 15.00 -4.46 -3.28
N LEU A 95 14.40 -5.65 -3.39
CA LEU A 95 12.95 -5.83 -3.38
C LEU A 95 12.36 -5.46 -2.01
N ALA A 96 12.92 -6.03 -0.93
CA ALA A 96 12.48 -5.73 0.44
C ALA A 96 12.65 -4.24 0.78
N GLU A 97 13.74 -3.60 0.34
CA GLU A 97 13.95 -2.15 0.44
C GLU A 97 12.82 -1.37 -0.21
N VAL A 98 12.49 -1.70 -1.46
CA VAL A 98 11.53 -0.94 -2.24
C VAL A 98 10.09 -1.14 -1.77
N PHE A 99 9.66 -2.37 -1.47
CA PHE A 99 8.24 -2.68 -1.24
C PHE A 99 7.85 -2.71 0.24
N VAL A 100 8.76 -3.16 1.10
CA VAL A 100 8.54 -3.18 2.56
C VAL A 100 9.14 -1.93 3.17
N GLY A 101 10.45 -1.73 3.03
CA GLY A 101 11.19 -0.60 3.58
C GLY A 101 11.48 -0.75 5.06
N PRO A 102 12.70 -0.45 5.51
CA PRO A 102 13.08 -0.64 6.91
C PRO A 102 12.35 0.31 7.85
N ASP A 103 11.99 1.50 7.38
CA ASP A 103 11.36 2.57 8.17
C ASP A 103 9.83 2.58 8.06
N THR A 104 9.24 1.67 7.30
CA THR A 104 7.78 1.59 7.17
C THR A 104 7.18 1.09 8.48
N THR A 105 6.25 1.87 9.03
CA THR A 105 5.63 1.52 10.32
C THR A 105 4.78 0.25 10.21
N ILE A 106 4.66 -0.47 11.33
CA ILE A 106 3.77 -1.63 11.44
C ILE A 106 2.33 -1.25 11.12
N GLN A 107 1.90 -0.04 11.50
CA GLN A 107 0.56 0.50 11.25
C GLN A 107 0.30 0.68 9.75
N THR A 108 1.27 1.21 9.01
CA THR A 108 1.18 1.34 7.54
C THR A 108 1.07 -0.03 6.87
N LEU A 109 1.92 -0.99 7.27
CA LEU A 109 1.85 -2.35 6.75
C LEU A 109 0.54 -3.04 7.13
N ALA A 110 0.09 -2.90 8.38
CA ALA A 110 -1.18 -3.45 8.84
C ALA A 110 -2.36 -2.90 8.02
N ALA A 111 -2.44 -1.58 7.82
CA ALA A 111 -3.48 -0.96 7.00
C ALA A 111 -3.47 -1.44 5.54
N ARG A 112 -2.28 -1.65 4.96
CA ARG A 112 -2.09 -2.22 3.61
C ARG A 112 -2.75 -3.60 3.52
N TYR A 113 -2.42 -4.52 4.44
CA TYR A 113 -2.95 -5.89 4.39
C TYR A 113 -4.39 -6.01 4.89
N GLU A 114 -4.81 -5.16 5.82
CA GLU A 114 -6.21 -5.07 6.26
C GLU A 114 -7.11 -4.65 5.09
N THR A 115 -6.69 -3.69 4.28
CA THR A 115 -7.41 -3.27 3.06
C THR A 115 -7.62 -4.45 2.10
N ILE A 116 -6.58 -5.27 1.88
CA ILE A 116 -6.66 -6.46 1.04
C ILE A 116 -7.62 -7.49 1.63
N ALA A 117 -7.50 -7.79 2.93
CA ALA A 117 -8.35 -8.77 3.60
C ALA A 117 -9.83 -8.36 3.60
N LEU A 118 -10.11 -7.07 3.75
CA LEU A 118 -11.48 -6.53 3.79
C LEU A 118 -12.11 -6.42 2.41
N ALA A 119 -11.35 -6.34 1.31
CA ALA A 119 -11.92 -6.20 -0.03
C ALA A 119 -12.87 -7.35 -0.41
N ALA A 120 -12.70 -8.55 0.16
CA ALA A 120 -13.62 -9.66 -0.02
C ALA A 120 -15.04 -9.42 0.57
N ARG A 121 -15.15 -8.54 1.56
CA ARG A 121 -16.40 -8.20 2.27
C ARG A 121 -16.94 -6.82 1.92
N TYR A 122 -16.08 -5.94 1.41
CA TYR A 122 -16.41 -4.55 1.09
C TYR A 122 -16.10 -4.26 -0.39
N PRO A 123 -17.07 -4.41 -1.30
CA PRO A 123 -16.86 -4.30 -2.74
C PRO A 123 -16.20 -2.99 -3.20
N ARG A 124 -16.42 -1.90 -2.47
CA ARG A 124 -15.81 -0.59 -2.76
C ARG A 124 -14.28 -0.56 -2.59
N LEU A 125 -13.69 -1.54 -1.92
CA LEU A 125 -12.23 -1.69 -1.81
C LEU A 125 -11.64 -2.53 -2.94
N HIS A 126 -12.46 -3.23 -3.73
CA HIS A 126 -11.97 -4.12 -4.78
C HIS A 126 -11.13 -3.36 -5.81
N ASP A 127 -11.65 -2.24 -6.32
CA ASP A 127 -10.94 -1.43 -7.32
C ASP A 127 -9.62 -0.87 -6.74
N VAL A 128 -9.62 -0.45 -5.48
CA VAL A 128 -8.41 0.01 -4.78
C VAL A 128 -7.34 -1.08 -4.74
N VAL A 129 -7.72 -2.31 -4.44
CA VAL A 129 -6.78 -3.45 -4.36
C VAL A 129 -6.31 -3.88 -5.75
N VAL A 130 -7.19 -3.90 -6.75
CA VAL A 130 -6.85 -4.27 -8.14
C VAL A 130 -5.87 -3.27 -8.75
N ASP A 131 -6.19 -1.97 -8.69
CA ASP A 131 -5.34 -0.92 -9.25
C ASP A 131 -3.95 -0.94 -8.61
N ARG A 132 -3.91 -1.08 -7.28
CA ARG A 132 -2.67 -1.24 -6.53
C ARG A 132 -1.87 -2.46 -6.96
N ARG A 133 -2.52 -3.61 -7.15
CA ARG A 133 -1.83 -4.86 -7.55
C ARG A 133 -1.17 -4.71 -8.91
N VAL A 134 -1.82 -4.05 -9.87
CA VAL A 134 -1.24 -3.76 -11.19
C VAL A 134 -0.01 -2.87 -11.04
N LEU A 135 -0.15 -1.75 -10.33
CA LEU A 135 0.94 -0.79 -10.12
C LEU A 135 2.16 -1.43 -9.45
N LEU A 136 1.95 -2.22 -8.40
CA LEU A 136 3.03 -2.88 -7.68
C LEU A 136 3.73 -3.96 -8.52
N SER A 137 2.99 -4.66 -9.39
CA SER A 137 3.56 -5.64 -10.33
C SER A 137 4.49 -4.98 -11.35
N GLU A 138 4.11 -3.80 -11.86
CA GLU A 138 4.95 -3.01 -12.76
C GLU A 138 6.22 -2.51 -12.05
N MET A 139 6.09 -2.03 -10.80
CA MET A 139 7.24 -1.62 -10.00
C MET A 139 8.19 -2.78 -9.69
N HIS A 140 7.66 -3.98 -9.37
CA HIS A 140 8.48 -5.17 -9.14
C HIS A 140 9.32 -5.51 -10.37
N SER A 141 8.67 -5.48 -11.54
CA SER A 141 9.33 -5.71 -12.82
C SER A 141 10.48 -4.73 -13.07
N ASP A 142 10.30 -3.44 -12.76
CA ASP A 142 11.37 -2.44 -12.87
C ASP A 142 12.55 -2.71 -11.90
N VAL A 143 12.27 -3.09 -10.65
CA VAL A 143 13.34 -3.44 -9.68
C VAL A 143 14.16 -4.63 -10.18
N LEU A 144 13.51 -5.65 -10.73
CA LEU A 144 14.17 -6.81 -11.34
C LEU A 144 15.01 -6.41 -12.56
N GLN A 145 14.44 -5.60 -13.47
CA GLN A 145 15.16 -5.11 -14.65
C GLN A 145 16.36 -4.22 -14.27
N LYS A 146 16.21 -3.33 -13.27
CA LYS A 146 17.33 -2.55 -12.70
C LYS A 146 18.41 -3.43 -12.09
N SER A 147 18.10 -4.69 -11.80
CA SER A 147 18.98 -5.70 -11.24
C SER A 147 19.54 -6.68 -12.27
N PHE A 148 19.20 -6.52 -13.57
CA PHE A 148 19.54 -7.45 -14.66
C PHE A 148 19.01 -8.87 -14.41
N ARG A 149 17.73 -8.94 -14.06
CA ARG A 149 16.97 -10.15 -13.76
C ARG A 149 15.79 -10.24 -14.71
N VAL A 150 15.46 -11.46 -15.13
CA VAL A 150 14.25 -11.73 -15.91
C VAL A 150 13.02 -11.39 -15.06
N ALA A 151 12.08 -10.66 -15.64
CA ALA A 151 10.84 -10.21 -14.99
C ALA A 151 9.62 -10.78 -15.72
N ASP A 152 9.44 -12.10 -15.65
CA ASP A 152 8.24 -12.75 -16.17
C ASP A 152 7.00 -12.38 -15.32
N PRO A 153 5.87 -11.95 -15.91
CA PRO A 153 4.70 -11.52 -15.14
C PRO A 153 4.12 -12.58 -14.19
N VAL A 154 4.17 -13.86 -14.55
CA VAL A 154 3.68 -14.95 -13.68
C VAL A 154 4.58 -15.09 -12.46
N HIS A 155 5.89 -15.10 -12.68
CA HIS A 155 6.86 -15.18 -11.59
C HIS A 155 6.89 -13.92 -10.71
N VAL A 156 6.68 -12.73 -11.28
CA VAL A 156 6.49 -11.49 -10.52
C VAL A 156 5.29 -11.62 -9.58
N GLY A 157 4.17 -12.17 -10.07
CA GLY A 157 3.00 -12.44 -9.24
C GLY A 157 3.29 -13.40 -8.07
N GLN A 158 4.15 -14.40 -8.28
CA GLN A 158 4.59 -15.34 -7.25
C GLN A 158 5.54 -14.69 -6.24
N LEU A 159 6.48 -13.85 -6.70
CA LEU A 159 7.36 -13.08 -5.81
C LEU A 159 6.57 -12.18 -4.87
N ILE A 160 5.56 -11.46 -5.40
CA ILE A 160 4.65 -10.65 -4.59
C ILE A 160 3.93 -11.51 -3.54
N ALA A 161 3.45 -12.69 -3.92
CA ALA A 161 2.77 -13.59 -2.98
C ALA A 161 3.69 -14.09 -1.86
N VAL A 162 4.96 -14.37 -2.17
CA VAL A 162 5.98 -14.76 -1.18
C VAL A 162 6.30 -13.59 -0.24
N GLU A 163 6.52 -12.40 -0.80
CA GLU A 163 6.75 -11.17 -0.03
C GLU A 163 5.58 -10.90 0.92
N ASP A 164 4.35 -10.84 0.39
CA ASP A 164 3.14 -10.58 1.16
C ASP A 164 2.93 -11.61 2.28
N GLY A 165 3.12 -12.89 1.98
CA GLY A 165 3.01 -13.96 2.97
C GLY A 165 4.03 -13.82 4.10
N ALA A 166 5.28 -13.45 3.78
CA ALA A 166 6.32 -13.23 4.77
C ALA A 166 6.03 -12.00 5.65
N VAL A 167 5.59 -10.90 5.05
CA VAL A 167 5.24 -9.67 5.78
C VAL A 167 4.05 -9.92 6.71
N VAL A 168 2.96 -10.50 6.21
CA VAL A 168 1.77 -10.83 7.01
C VAL A 168 2.12 -11.79 8.15
N GLY A 169 2.93 -12.81 7.89
CA GLY A 169 3.40 -13.74 8.91
C GLY A 169 4.22 -13.07 10.02
N ALA A 170 4.97 -12.01 9.69
CA ALA A 170 5.79 -11.26 10.63
C ALA A 170 5.00 -10.22 11.45
N LEU A 171 3.93 -9.63 10.90
CA LEU A 171 3.15 -8.56 11.58
C LEU A 171 2.59 -8.99 12.96
N GLY A 172 2.31 -10.28 13.15
CA GLY A 172 1.86 -10.83 14.43
C GLY A 172 2.97 -11.17 15.43
N LEU A 173 4.24 -11.05 15.05
CA LEU A 173 5.39 -11.53 15.81
C LEU A 173 6.23 -10.37 16.33
N ARG A 174 6.39 -10.26 17.65
CA ARG A 174 7.08 -9.13 18.31
C ARG A 174 8.58 -9.01 18.01
N GLN A 175 9.22 -10.07 17.54
CA GLN A 175 10.68 -10.14 17.36
C GLN A 175 11.11 -10.28 15.89
N VAL A 176 10.15 -10.37 14.96
CA VAL A 176 10.46 -10.58 13.54
C VAL A 176 10.16 -9.28 12.81
N SER A 177 11.20 -8.65 12.26
CA SER A 177 11.01 -7.49 11.39
C SER A 177 10.36 -7.95 10.08
N PRO A 178 9.22 -7.35 9.66
CA PRO A 178 8.59 -7.72 8.40
C PRO A 178 9.50 -7.48 7.19
N TYR A 179 10.37 -6.47 7.26
CA TYR A 179 11.41 -6.22 6.27
C TYR A 179 12.38 -7.39 6.14
N VAL A 180 12.90 -7.89 7.27
CA VAL A 180 13.85 -9.01 7.29
C VAL A 180 13.16 -10.29 6.82
N ALA A 181 11.92 -10.54 7.26
CA ALA A 181 11.15 -11.69 6.84
C ALA A 181 10.93 -11.71 5.31
N ALA A 182 10.53 -10.58 4.72
CA ALA A 182 10.35 -10.46 3.28
C ALA A 182 11.66 -10.69 2.52
N ARG A 183 12.74 -10.03 2.93
CA ARG A 183 14.08 -10.20 2.33
C ARG A 183 14.51 -11.67 2.33
N ASP A 184 14.40 -12.34 3.48
CA ASP A 184 14.85 -13.72 3.62
C ASP A 184 13.99 -14.66 2.77
N ALA A 185 12.66 -14.49 2.80
CA ALA A 185 11.75 -15.28 1.97
C ALA A 185 11.99 -15.10 0.47
N LEU A 186 12.25 -13.86 0.03
CA LEU A 186 12.56 -13.55 -1.36
C LEU A 186 13.91 -14.14 -1.78
N HIS A 187 14.92 -14.11 -0.92
CA HIS A 187 16.25 -14.66 -1.24
C HIS A 187 16.19 -16.15 -1.58
N GLU A 188 15.37 -16.92 -0.87
CA GLU A 188 15.21 -18.36 -1.10
C GLU A 188 14.66 -18.70 -2.50
N VAL A 189 13.90 -17.80 -3.12
CA VAL A 189 13.18 -18.07 -4.38
C VAL A 189 13.68 -17.24 -5.57
N ILE A 190 14.49 -16.20 -5.34
CA ILE A 190 14.78 -15.19 -6.37
C ILE A 190 15.52 -15.75 -7.59
N ASP A 191 16.44 -16.71 -7.40
CA ASP A 191 17.21 -17.28 -8.52
C ASP A 191 16.37 -18.24 -9.39
N VAL A 192 15.24 -18.74 -8.86
CA VAL A 192 14.28 -19.57 -9.60
C VAL A 192 13.24 -18.69 -10.31
N LEU A 193 12.63 -17.75 -9.58
CA LEU A 193 11.53 -16.93 -10.09
C LEU A 193 12.01 -15.77 -10.97
N ALA A 194 13.18 -15.22 -10.68
CA ALA A 194 13.78 -14.15 -11.46
C ALA A 194 15.26 -14.49 -11.76
N PRO A 195 15.52 -15.46 -12.66
CA PRO A 195 16.89 -15.81 -13.03
C PRO A 195 17.63 -14.61 -13.62
N ARG A 196 18.96 -14.65 -13.60
CA ARG A 196 19.79 -13.58 -14.18
C ARG A 196 19.70 -13.59 -15.70
N GLU A 197 19.75 -12.40 -16.29
CA GLU A 197 19.98 -12.19 -17.73
C GLU A 197 21.44 -12.43 -18.12
#